data_AF-A0A2K3LAN9-F1
#
_entry.id   AF-A0A2K3LAN9-F1
#
_cell.length_a   1.000
_cell.length_b   1.000
_cell.length_c   1.000
_cell.angle_alpha   90.00
_cell.angle_beta   90.00
_cell.angle_gamma   90.00
#
_symmetry.space_group_name_H-M   'P 1'
#
loop_
_entity.id
_entity.type
_entity.pdbx_description
1 polymer ?
#
loop_
_entity_poly.entity_id
_entity_poly.type
_entity_poly.pdbx_seq_one_letter_code
_entity_poly.pdbx_strand_id
1 'polypeptide(L)'
;MEAIAEGLWGLADYHETKGEIAKAVKCLEAICQSSVSFFPIVEVKTRLRIATILLHYSHNSNHAKSHLERSQLLLKSIPSCFELKCRAYSLLSQCYHLIGAIQPQKQVLFKGLHLAASVGNDLDCDLVLYLKPQYPSCRDPRYCGELESNVVGTISIVVKLQS
;
A
#
# COMPACT_ATOMS: atom_id res chain seq x y z
N MET A 1 -22.50 3.96 -0.63
CA MET A 1 -21.36 3.47 -1.45
C MET A 1 -20.22 2.97 -0.57
N GLU A 2 -19.88 3.65 0.53
CA GLU A 2 -18.87 3.20 1.48
C GLU A 2 -19.15 1.79 2.05
N ALA A 3 -20.40 1.51 2.44
CA ALA A 3 -20.82 0.16 2.88
C ALA A 3 -20.55 -0.96 1.86
N ILE A 4 -20.56 -0.67 0.55
CA ILE A 4 -20.24 -1.66 -0.49
C ILE A 4 -18.74 -1.95 -0.50
N ALA A 5 -17.92 -0.90 -0.39
CA ALA A 5 -16.47 -1.04 -0.30
C ALA A 5 -16.08 -1.82 0.97
N GLU A 6 -16.69 -1.48 2.11
CA GLU A 6 -16.48 -2.19 3.38
C GLU A 6 -16.87 -3.68 3.28
N GLY A 7 -18.01 -4.00 2.67
CA GLY A 7 -18.42 -5.38 2.43
C GLY A 7 -17.44 -6.15 1.55
N LEU A 8 -16.93 -5.53 0.49
CA LEU A 8 -15.93 -6.13 -0.40
C LEU A 8 -14.56 -6.31 0.27
N TRP A 9 -14.15 -5.35 1.11
CA TRP A 9 -12.95 -5.49 1.92
C TRP A 9 -13.07 -6.66 2.91
N GLY A 10 -14.19 -6.76 3.63
CA GLY A 10 -14.44 -7.89 4.55
C GLY A 10 -14.47 -9.24 3.85
N LEU A 11 -15.05 -9.31 2.65
CA LEU A 11 -15.04 -10.54 1.83
C LEU A 11 -13.63 -10.89 1.35
N ALA A 12 -12.82 -9.90 1.00
CA ALA A 12 -11.43 -10.10 0.62
C ALA A 12 -10.62 -10.67 1.80
N ASP A 13 -10.76 -10.11 2.99
CA ASP A 13 -10.09 -10.60 4.21
C ASP A 13 -10.51 -12.04 4.54
N TYR A 14 -11.80 -12.37 4.41
CA TYR A 14 -12.28 -13.74 4.58
C TYR A 14 -11.61 -14.73 3.61
N HIS A 15 -11.46 -14.38 2.34
CA HIS A 15 -10.76 -15.23 1.38
C HIS A 15 -9.24 -15.29 1.63
N GLU A 16 -8.62 -14.19 2.04
CA GLU A 16 -7.20 -14.14 2.38
C GLU A 16 -6.86 -15.06 3.55
N THR A 17 -7.66 -15.05 4.63
CA THR A 17 -7.46 -15.94 5.79
C THR A 17 -7.60 -17.43 5.46
N LYS A 18 -8.31 -17.75 4.38
CA LYS A 18 -8.43 -19.12 3.86
C LYS A 18 -7.32 -19.51 2.87
N GLY A 19 -6.38 -18.60 2.58
CA GLY A 19 -5.36 -18.80 1.56
C GLY A 19 -5.89 -18.70 0.13
N GLU A 20 -7.14 -18.25 -0.07
CA GLU A 20 -7.78 -18.13 -1.38
C GLU A 20 -7.43 -16.77 -2.03
N ILE A 21 -6.13 -16.51 -2.21
CA ILE A 21 -5.57 -15.20 -2.59
C ILE A 21 -6.19 -14.64 -3.87
N ALA A 22 -6.40 -15.47 -4.89
CA ALA A 22 -7.01 -15.04 -6.14
C ALA A 22 -8.46 -14.52 -5.95
N LYS A 23 -9.23 -15.10 -5.02
CA LYS A 23 -10.58 -14.63 -4.69
C LYS A 23 -10.50 -13.32 -3.92
N ALA A 24 -9.59 -13.22 -2.95
CA ALA A 24 -9.37 -11.99 -2.19
C ALA A 24 -9.04 -10.80 -3.12
N VAL A 25 -8.12 -10.98 -4.07
CA VAL A 25 -7.77 -9.94 -5.05
C VAL A 25 -8.98 -9.56 -5.91
N LYS A 26 -9.75 -10.54 -6.41
CA LYS A 26 -10.96 -10.26 -7.22
C LYS A 26 -12.01 -9.43 -6.49
N CYS A 27 -12.23 -9.68 -5.20
CA CYS A 27 -13.14 -8.87 -4.38
C CYS A 27 -12.72 -7.40 -4.35
N LEU A 28 -11.42 -7.14 -4.25
CA LEU A 28 -10.86 -5.79 -4.23
C LEU A 28 -10.85 -5.14 -5.62
N GLU A 29 -10.56 -5.91 -6.68
CA GLU A 29 -10.59 -5.43 -8.05
C GLU A 29 -11.98 -4.94 -8.48
N ALA A 30 -13.05 -5.55 -7.93
CA ALA A 30 -14.41 -5.12 -8.18
C ALA A 30 -14.64 -3.63 -7.81
N ILE A 31 -13.99 -3.12 -6.76
CA ILE A 31 -14.03 -1.69 -6.42
C ILE A 31 -13.29 -0.86 -7.48
N CYS A 32 -12.15 -1.35 -7.96
CA CYS A 32 -11.27 -0.65 -8.90
C CYS A 32 -11.80 -0.61 -10.35
N GLN A 33 -12.68 -1.54 -10.71
CA GLN A 33 -13.24 -1.73 -12.05
C GLN A 33 -14.74 -1.41 -12.13
N SER A 34 -15.35 -1.02 -11.00
CA SER A 34 -16.76 -0.68 -10.90
C SER A 34 -17.12 0.49 -11.82
N SER A 35 -18.28 0.39 -12.48
CA SER A 35 -18.89 1.50 -13.22
C SER A 35 -19.44 2.59 -12.30
N VAL A 36 -19.73 2.24 -11.03
CA VAL A 36 -20.10 3.19 -9.98
C VAL A 36 -18.82 3.80 -9.40
N SER A 37 -18.76 5.12 -9.35
CA SER A 37 -17.59 5.86 -8.87
C SER A 37 -17.49 5.84 -7.34
N PHE A 38 -16.44 5.21 -6.82
CA PHE A 38 -16.03 5.33 -5.42
C PHE A 38 -15.24 6.63 -5.20
N PHE A 39 -15.13 7.06 -3.94
CA PHE A 39 -14.23 8.14 -3.60
C PHE A 39 -12.78 7.78 -3.97
N PRO A 40 -11.98 8.70 -4.53
CA PRO A 40 -10.60 8.43 -4.93
C PRO A 40 -9.74 7.82 -3.81
N ILE A 41 -9.98 8.23 -2.56
CA ILE A 41 -9.27 7.68 -1.40
C ILE A 41 -9.58 6.19 -1.14
N VAL A 42 -10.82 5.76 -1.39
CA VAL A 42 -11.25 4.35 -1.26
C VAL A 42 -10.58 3.51 -2.34
N GLU A 43 -10.53 4.00 -3.58
CA GLU A 43 -9.83 3.33 -4.67
C GLU A 43 -8.32 3.22 -4.38
N VAL A 44 -7.69 4.29 -3.91
CA VAL A 44 -6.27 4.26 -3.52
C VAL A 44 -6.01 3.22 -2.43
N LYS A 45 -6.75 3.25 -1.32
CA LYS A 45 -6.60 2.27 -0.23
C LYS A 45 -6.77 0.84 -0.74
N THR A 46 -7.75 0.61 -1.60
CA THR A 46 -8.01 -0.70 -2.20
C THR A 46 -6.85 -1.16 -3.08
N ARG A 47 -6.34 -0.29 -3.96
CA ARG A 47 -5.22 -0.62 -4.85
C ARG A 47 -3.93 -0.89 -4.07
N LEU A 48 -3.66 -0.16 -2.99
CA LEU A 48 -2.53 -0.44 -2.09
C LEU A 48 -2.67 -1.81 -1.40
N ARG A 49 -3.89 -2.19 -1.00
CA ARG A 49 -4.19 -3.51 -0.42
C ARG A 49 -3.95 -4.64 -1.43
N ILE A 50 -4.45 -4.49 -2.66
CA ILE A 50 -4.20 -5.45 -3.75
C ILE A 50 -2.70 -5.63 -3.97
N ALA A 51 -1.96 -4.53 -4.12
CA ALA A 51 -0.52 -4.60 -4.34
C ALA A 51 0.21 -5.32 -3.18
N THR A 52 -0.19 -5.05 -1.93
CA THR A 52 0.38 -5.73 -0.75
C THR A 52 0.15 -7.24 -0.82
N ILE A 53 -1.08 -7.68 -1.09
CA ILE A 53 -1.43 -9.10 -1.23
C ILE A 53 -0.63 -9.75 -2.37
N LEU A 54 -0.55 -9.09 -3.53
CA LEU A 54 0.12 -9.62 -4.71
C LEU A 54 1.63 -9.79 -4.49
N LEU A 55 2.28 -8.80 -3.88
CA LEU A 55 3.71 -8.82 -3.56
C LEU A 55 4.05 -9.89 -2.51
N HIS A 56 3.15 -10.11 -1.55
CA HIS A 56 3.38 -11.06 -0.47
C HIS A 56 3.13 -12.52 -0.90
N TYR A 57 2.08 -12.78 -1.68
CA TYR A 57 1.60 -14.15 -1.88
C TYR A 57 1.74 -14.70 -3.30
N SER A 58 1.84 -13.85 -4.34
CA SER A 58 1.64 -14.31 -5.73
C SER A 58 2.80 -14.03 -6.68
N HIS A 59 3.86 -13.36 -6.21
CA HIS A 59 4.98 -12.87 -7.02
C HIS A 59 4.56 -12.09 -8.30
N ASN A 60 3.30 -11.64 -8.37
CA ASN A 60 2.74 -10.99 -9.53
C ASN A 60 3.08 -9.49 -9.51
N SER A 61 4.38 -9.19 -9.57
CA SER A 61 4.94 -7.86 -9.42
C SER A 61 4.44 -6.89 -10.50
N ASN A 62 4.22 -7.36 -11.73
CA ASN A 62 3.66 -6.51 -12.79
C ASN A 62 2.23 -6.07 -12.48
N HIS A 63 1.41 -6.96 -11.93
CA HIS A 63 0.06 -6.62 -11.54
C HIS A 63 0.03 -5.66 -10.35
N ALA A 64 0.85 -5.92 -9.33
CA ALA A 64 1.03 -5.01 -8.19
C ALA A 64 1.47 -3.61 -8.64
N LYS A 65 2.47 -3.53 -9.55
CA LYS A 65 2.96 -2.28 -10.13
C LYS A 65 1.84 -1.45 -10.75
N SER A 66 1.00 -2.06 -11.59
CA SER A 66 -0.12 -1.36 -12.24
C SER A 66 -1.09 -0.73 -11.23
N HIS A 67 -1.41 -1.44 -10.15
CA HIS A 67 -2.23 -0.89 -9.07
C HIS A 67 -1.56 0.27 -8.36
N LEU A 68 -0.25 0.18 -8.10
CA LEU A 68 0.50 1.23 -7.42
C LEU A 68 0.69 2.48 -8.29
N GLU A 69 0.98 2.34 -9.57
CA GLU A 69 1.10 3.47 -10.51
C GLU A 69 -0.22 4.22 -10.65
N ARG A 70 -1.33 3.49 -10.72
CA ARG A 70 -2.67 4.09 -10.71
C ARG A 70 -2.96 4.81 -9.38
N SER A 71 -2.54 4.24 -8.26
CA SER A 71 -2.67 4.87 -6.94
C SER A 71 -1.90 6.19 -6.86
N GLN A 72 -0.67 6.23 -7.38
CA GLN A 72 0.12 7.47 -7.43
C GLN A 72 -0.57 8.55 -8.26
N LEU A 73 -1.18 8.19 -9.40
CA LEU A 73 -1.89 9.15 -10.23
C LEU A 73 -3.07 9.77 -9.48
N LEU A 74 -3.85 8.96 -8.77
CA LEU A 74 -4.97 9.43 -7.93
C LEU A 74 -4.49 10.29 -6.76
N LEU A 75 -3.36 9.93 -6.13
CA LEU A 75 -2.81 10.70 -5.02
C LEU A 75 -2.28 12.09 -5.40
N LYS A 76 -2.05 12.36 -6.70
CA LYS A 76 -1.72 13.72 -7.16
C LYS A 76 -2.86 14.70 -6.94
N SER A 77 -4.12 14.25 -7.01
CA SER A 77 -5.29 15.10 -6.76
C SER A 77 -5.69 15.17 -5.28
N ILE A 78 -4.98 14.45 -4.39
CA ILE A 78 -5.23 14.42 -2.94
C ILE A 78 -3.98 14.92 -2.20
N PRO A 79 -3.76 16.24 -2.11
CA PRO A 79 -2.50 16.81 -1.62
C PRO A 79 -2.19 16.43 -0.16
N SER A 80 -3.20 16.39 0.71
CA SER A 80 -3.07 16.18 2.16
C SER A 80 -2.84 14.72 2.58
N CYS A 81 -2.83 13.77 1.66
CA CYS A 81 -2.75 12.35 2.00
C CYS A 81 -1.29 11.82 1.99
N PHE A 82 -0.47 12.38 2.87
CA PHE A 82 0.97 12.09 2.97
C PHE A 82 1.25 10.62 3.25
N GLU A 83 0.50 10.03 4.17
CA GLU A 83 0.68 8.63 4.58
C GLU A 83 0.47 7.65 3.41
N LEU A 84 -0.62 7.81 2.66
CA LEU A 84 -0.89 6.95 1.49
C LEU A 84 0.14 7.16 0.38
N LYS A 85 0.69 8.38 0.23
CA LYS A 85 1.80 8.64 -0.70
C LYS A 85 3.07 7.92 -0.27
N CYS A 86 3.45 8.02 0.99
CA CYS A 86 4.61 7.30 1.54
C CYS A 86 4.45 5.79 1.34
N ARG A 87 3.29 5.23 1.69
CA ARG A 87 3.00 3.80 1.48
C ARG A 87 3.08 3.39 0.01
N ALA A 88 2.55 4.20 -0.90
CA ALA A 88 2.66 3.95 -2.34
C ALA A 88 4.12 3.96 -2.82
N TYR A 89 4.95 4.90 -2.35
CA TYR A 89 6.38 4.95 -2.69
C TYR A 89 7.14 3.73 -2.16
N SER A 90 6.89 3.31 -0.91
CA SER A 90 7.53 2.12 -0.35
C SER A 90 7.21 0.85 -1.14
N LEU A 91 5.93 0.61 -1.42
CA LEU A 91 5.50 -0.56 -2.18
C LEU A 91 6.01 -0.52 -3.64
N LEU A 92 6.07 0.65 -4.27
CA LEU A 92 6.65 0.78 -5.63
C LEU A 92 8.14 0.52 -5.64
N SER A 93 8.86 0.97 -4.61
CA SER A 93 10.29 0.67 -4.49
C SER A 93 10.52 -0.84 -4.40
N GLN A 94 9.76 -1.54 -3.56
CA GLN A 94 9.81 -2.99 -3.45
C GLN A 94 9.46 -3.67 -4.79
N CYS A 95 8.41 -3.19 -5.46
CA CYS A 95 8.01 -3.73 -6.73
C CYS A 95 9.08 -3.53 -7.82
N TYR A 96 9.69 -2.35 -7.89
CA TYR A 96 10.77 -2.06 -8.83
C TYR A 96 12.04 -2.87 -8.54
N HIS A 97 12.35 -3.11 -7.26
CA HIS A 97 13.42 -4.02 -6.86
C HIS A 97 13.20 -5.44 -7.39
N LEU A 98 12.00 -5.99 -7.15
CA LEU A 98 11.65 -7.36 -7.55
C LEU A 98 11.69 -7.57 -9.07
N ILE A 99 11.39 -6.54 -9.87
CA ILE A 99 11.44 -6.61 -11.34
C ILE A 99 12.78 -6.13 -11.92
N GLY A 100 13.79 -5.83 -11.08
CA GLY A 100 15.12 -5.37 -11.53
C GLY A 100 15.17 -3.95 -12.10
N ALA A 101 14.14 -3.13 -11.88
CA ALA A 101 14.04 -1.77 -12.39
C ALA A 101 14.70 -0.75 -11.44
N ILE A 102 16.03 -0.76 -11.39
CA ILE A 102 16.83 0.04 -10.44
C ILE A 102 16.62 1.55 -10.60
N GLN A 103 16.59 2.06 -11.83
CA GLN A 103 16.48 3.51 -12.05
C GLN A 103 15.12 4.07 -11.59
N PRO A 104 13.97 3.46 -11.96
CA PRO A 104 12.67 3.83 -11.39
C PRO A 104 12.60 3.68 -9.86
N GLN A 105 13.20 2.63 -9.30
CA GLN A 105 13.26 2.43 -7.85
C GLN A 105 13.89 3.63 -7.15
N LYS A 106 15.07 4.06 -7.60
CA LYS A 106 15.78 5.23 -7.04
C LYS A 106 14.92 6.49 -7.11
N GLN A 107 14.28 6.74 -8.25
CA GLN A 107 13.42 7.91 -8.43
C GLN A 107 12.24 7.93 -7.45
N VAL A 108 11.60 6.78 -7.23
CA VAL A 108 10.51 6.64 -6.26
C VAL A 108 10.99 6.84 -4.83
N LEU A 109 12.15 6.29 -4.47
CA LEU A 109 12.76 6.48 -3.16
C LEU A 109 13.08 7.96 -2.88
N PHE A 110 13.68 8.66 -3.84
CA PHE A 110 13.96 10.10 -3.69
C PHE A 110 12.69 10.93 -3.51
N LYS A 111 11.60 10.61 -4.22
CA LYS A 111 10.31 11.27 -4.04
C LYS A 111 9.73 11.01 -2.64
N GLY A 112 9.80 9.77 -2.17
CA GLY A 112 9.36 9.42 -0.81
C GLY A 112 10.16 10.15 0.27
N LEU A 113 11.48 10.21 0.12
CA LEU A 113 12.37 10.93 1.03
C LEU A 113 12.08 12.44 1.06
N HIS A 114 11.93 13.06 -0.12
CA HIS A 114 11.57 14.47 -0.20
C HIS A 114 10.21 14.75 0.46
N LEU A 115 9.23 13.84 0.29
CA LEU A 115 7.93 13.97 0.93
C LEU A 115 8.06 13.87 2.45
N ALA A 116 8.81 12.89 2.97
CA ALA A 116 9.03 12.73 4.40
C ALA A 116 9.73 13.96 5.02
N ALA A 117 10.75 14.50 4.34
CA ALA A 117 11.43 15.72 4.76
C ALA A 117 10.51 16.95 4.77
N SER A 118 9.55 17.03 3.85
CA SER A 118 8.61 18.16 3.76
C SER A 118 7.55 18.19 4.86
N VAL A 119 7.32 17.08 5.56
CA VAL A 119 6.33 16.96 6.64
C VAL A 119 6.92 17.36 8.00
N GLY A 120 8.25 17.48 8.12
CA GLY A 120 8.93 17.78 9.39
C GLY A 120 8.88 16.62 10.39
N ASN A 121 9.55 16.78 11.54
CA ASN A 121 9.64 15.78 12.64
C ASN A 121 8.28 15.36 13.24
N ASP A 122 7.14 15.78 12.71
CA ASP A 122 5.80 15.38 13.16
C ASP A 122 5.47 13.91 12.82
N LEU A 123 6.36 13.21 12.11
CA LEU A 123 6.21 11.77 11.80
C LEU A 123 6.87 10.83 12.83
N ASP A 124 7.42 11.37 13.93
CA ASP A 124 8.29 10.61 14.85
C ASP A 124 7.62 9.47 15.63
N CYS A 125 6.31 9.26 15.54
CA CYS A 125 5.66 8.11 16.20
C CYS A 125 4.50 7.45 15.45
N ASP A 126 3.97 8.04 14.37
CA ASP A 126 2.69 7.56 13.80
C ASP A 126 2.80 6.71 12.53
N LEU A 127 3.92 6.72 11.80
CA LEU A 127 4.05 5.82 10.62
C LEU A 127 4.11 4.33 11.00
N VAL A 128 4.52 4.01 12.24
CA VAL A 128 4.49 2.66 12.78
C VAL A 128 3.08 2.27 13.24
N LEU A 129 2.28 3.22 13.74
CA LEU A 129 0.91 2.97 14.22
C LEU A 129 -0.15 2.95 13.10
N TYR A 130 0.04 3.69 12.01
CA TYR A 130 -0.91 3.75 10.89
C TYR A 130 -0.72 2.65 9.83
N LEU A 131 0.35 1.85 9.91
CA LEU A 131 0.48 0.61 9.14
C LEU A 131 -0.28 -0.56 9.75
N LYS A 132 -0.90 -0.40 10.93
CA LYS A 132 -1.94 -1.34 11.35
C LYS A 132 -3.01 -1.40 10.26
N PRO A 133 -3.52 -2.61 9.93
CA PRO A 133 -4.56 -2.74 8.93
C PRO A 133 -5.71 -1.81 9.34
N GLN A 134 -5.99 -0.81 8.49
CA GLN A 134 -7.06 0.15 8.69
C GLN A 134 -8.42 -0.54 8.47
N TYR A 135 -8.70 -1.63 9.17
CA TYR A 135 -10.00 -2.29 9.29
C TYR A 135 -10.12 -2.91 10.69
N PRO A 136 -11.02 -2.42 11.55
CA PRO A 136 -11.11 -2.83 12.96
C PRO A 136 -11.69 -4.24 13.20
N SER A 137 -11.69 -5.14 12.19
CA SER A 137 -12.30 -6.47 12.31
C SER A 137 -11.31 -7.62 12.52
N CYS A 138 -10.00 -7.42 12.36
CA CYS A 138 -9.03 -8.52 12.43
C CYS A 138 -8.32 -8.54 13.79
N ARG A 139 -8.90 -9.28 14.74
CA ARG A 139 -8.32 -9.59 16.05
C ARG A 139 -7.37 -10.80 15.96
N ASP A 140 -6.54 -10.91 14.92
CA ASP A 140 -5.52 -11.96 14.78
C ASP A 140 -4.10 -11.35 14.89
N PRO A 141 -3.35 -11.60 15.99
CA PRO A 141 -2.03 -11.02 16.24
C PRO A 141 -0.94 -11.41 15.22
N ARG A 142 -1.18 -12.42 14.37
CA ARG A 142 -0.16 -12.99 13.48
C ARG A 142 0.19 -12.13 12.26
N TYR A 143 -0.63 -11.13 11.92
CA TYR A 143 -0.40 -10.25 10.77
C TYR A 143 0.33 -8.94 11.10
N CYS A 144 0.55 -8.65 12.39
CA CYS A 144 1.18 -7.39 12.82
C CYS A 144 2.72 -7.42 12.69
N GLY A 145 3.37 -8.59 12.84
CA GLY A 145 4.82 -8.67 13.03
C GLY A 145 5.71 -8.59 11.77
N GLU A 146 5.21 -8.94 10.58
CA GLU A 146 6.07 -9.11 9.39
C GLU A 146 6.02 -7.95 8.38
N LEU A 147 4.94 -7.17 8.35
CA LEU A 147 4.86 -5.95 7.52
C LEU A 147 5.55 -4.75 8.17
N GLU A 148 5.58 -4.71 9.51
CA GLU A 148 6.27 -3.68 10.30
C GLU A 148 7.79 -3.70 10.05
N SER A 149 8.39 -4.88 9.88
CA SER A 149 9.85 -5.01 9.72
C SER A 149 10.37 -4.56 8.35
N ASN A 150 9.61 -4.75 7.27
CA ASN A 150 10.08 -4.49 5.90
C ASN A 150 9.85 -3.04 5.41
N VAL A 151 8.73 -2.40 5.78
CA VAL A 151 8.41 -1.03 5.32
C VAL A 151 9.14 0.03 6.15
N VAL A 152 9.16 -0.15 7.48
CA VAL A 152 9.95 0.69 8.40
C VAL A 152 11.44 0.46 8.12
N GLY A 153 11.84 -0.78 7.83
CA GLY A 153 13.20 -1.13 7.42
C GLY A 153 13.63 -0.41 6.14
N THR A 154 12.82 -0.40 5.08
CA THR A 154 13.24 0.18 3.79
C THR A 154 13.37 1.70 3.83
N ILE A 155 12.51 2.43 4.57
CA ILE A 155 12.67 3.88 4.75
C ILE A 155 13.78 4.19 5.77
N SER A 156 13.85 3.43 6.88
CA SER A 156 14.90 3.63 7.90
C SER A 156 16.31 3.31 7.37
N ILE A 157 16.46 2.31 6.49
CA ILE A 157 17.75 1.97 5.86
C ILE A 157 18.22 3.13 4.97
N VAL A 158 17.31 3.83 4.28
CA VAL A 158 17.67 4.98 3.43
C VAL A 158 18.03 6.20 4.27
N VAL A 159 17.34 6.44 5.39
CA VAL A 159 17.70 7.52 6.33
C VAL A 159 19.07 7.26 6.98
N LYS A 160 19.40 6.00 7.30
CA LYS A 160 20.69 5.63 7.91
C LYS A 160 21.89 5.72 6.95
N LEU A 161 21.65 5.73 5.64
CA LEU A 161 22.70 5.89 4.61
C LEU A 161 23.07 7.36 4.34
N GLN A 162 22.41 8.31 5.02
CA GLN A 162 22.73 9.74 4.96
C GLN A 162 23.41 10.28 6.23
N SER A 163 23.77 9.42 7.17
CA SER A 163 24.50 9.72 8.42
C SER A 163 25.80 8.92 8.47
#